data_AF-A0A7C3VAG7-F1
#
_entry.id   AF-A0A7C3VAG7-F1
#
_cell.length_a   1.000
_cell.length_b   1.000
_cell.length_c   1.000
_cell.angle_alpha   90.00
_cell.angle_beta   90.00
_cell.angle_gamma   90.00
#
_symmetry.space_group_name_H-M   'P 1'
#
loop_
_entity.id
_entity.type
_entity.pdbx_description
1 polymer ?
#
loop_
_entity_poly.entity_id
_entity_poly.type
_entity_poly.pdbx_seq_one_letter_code
_entity_poly.pdbx_strand_id
1 'polypeptide(L)'
;MKVTTAGISGADFCGRTNRTIQKAVDAVYLQGGGEVHILPGTYIMYDSLHLRTGVDIVGSGDKTVLKKTRGFSTLFAADSGYGHFDVSVM
;
A
#
# COMPACT_ATOMS: atom_id res chain seq x y z
N MET A 1 20.36 -8.56 10.69
CA MET A 1 19.10 -8.54 9.91
C MET A 1 19.19 -7.43 8.88
N LYS A 2 18.74 -7.67 7.65
CA LYS A 2 18.83 -6.68 6.58
C LYS A 2 17.62 -5.74 6.68
N VAL A 3 17.87 -4.47 6.88
CA VAL A 3 16.84 -3.43 6.90
C VAL A 3 16.68 -2.89 5.49
N THR A 4 15.45 -2.88 4.99
CA THR A 4 15.11 -2.30 3.69
C THR A 4 14.32 -1.03 3.90
N THR A 5 14.69 0.05 3.24
CA THR A 5 14.02 1.34 3.38
C THR A 5 13.03 1.61 2.25
N ALA A 6 11.87 2.17 2.59
CA ALA A 6 10.86 2.65 1.65
C ALA A 6 10.56 4.13 1.91
N GLY A 7 10.75 4.97 0.89
CA GLY A 7 10.84 6.42 1.06
C GLY A 7 10.28 7.19 -0.12
N ILE A 8 9.98 8.48 0.07
CA ILE A 8 9.71 9.38 -1.06
C ILE A 8 10.99 9.60 -1.88
N SER A 9 12.13 9.69 -1.19
CA SER A 9 13.47 9.87 -1.76
C SER A 9 14.51 9.29 -0.80
N GLY A 10 15.68 8.92 -1.32
CA GLY A 10 16.82 8.44 -0.52
C GLY A 10 16.61 7.08 0.16
N ALA A 11 15.72 6.25 -0.37
CA ALA A 11 15.43 4.91 0.12
C ALA A 11 15.71 3.84 -0.94
N ASP A 12 15.88 2.59 -0.53
CA ASP A 12 16.02 1.44 -1.44
C ASP A 12 14.82 1.35 -2.40
N PHE A 13 13.62 1.59 -1.88
CA PHE A 13 12.39 1.69 -2.65
C PHE A 13 11.84 3.12 -2.58
N CYS A 14 11.97 3.84 -3.70
CA CYS A 14 11.48 5.22 -3.82
C CYS A 14 10.06 5.31 -4.39
N GLY A 15 9.20 6.10 -3.76
CA GLY A 15 7.86 6.44 -4.24
C GLY A 15 6.89 6.86 -3.13
N ARG A 16 5.74 7.42 -3.53
CA ARG A 16 4.77 8.08 -2.64
C ARG A 16 3.47 7.29 -2.45
N THR A 17 3.46 5.99 -2.74
CA THR A 17 2.23 5.19 -2.79
C THR A 17 2.40 3.83 -2.14
N ASN A 18 1.30 3.18 -1.76
CA ASN A 18 1.27 1.81 -1.24
C ASN A 18 2.08 0.81 -2.09
N ARG A 19 2.09 0.95 -3.43
CA ARG A 19 2.80 0.03 -4.33
C ARG A 19 4.30 0.01 -4.06
N THR A 20 4.88 1.14 -3.67
CA THR A 20 6.30 1.23 -3.31
C THR A 20 6.58 0.47 -2.02
N ILE A 21 5.73 0.67 -1.00
CA ILE A 21 5.88 0.02 0.30
C ILE A 21 5.65 -1.49 0.15
N GLN A 22 4.64 -1.90 -0.62
CA GLN A 22 4.34 -3.31 -0.88
C GLN A 22 5.51 -4.00 -1.59
N LYS A 23 6.15 -3.35 -2.58
CA LYS A 23 7.35 -3.90 -3.22
C LYS A 23 8.50 -4.13 -2.23
N ALA A 24 8.70 -3.22 -1.28
CA ALA A 24 9.71 -3.40 -0.24
C ALA A 24 9.37 -4.60 0.66
N VAL A 25 8.11 -4.72 1.09
CA VAL A 25 7.61 -5.86 1.89
C VAL A 25 7.79 -7.18 1.15
N ASP A 26 7.37 -7.26 -0.11
CA ASP A 26 7.48 -8.47 -0.91
C ASP A 26 8.96 -8.83 -1.17
N ALA A 27 9.82 -7.84 -1.39
CA ALA A 27 11.25 -8.07 -1.57
C ALA A 27 11.93 -8.62 -0.30
N VAL A 28 11.56 -8.14 0.88
CA VAL A 28 12.06 -8.66 2.16
C VAL A 28 11.52 -10.06 2.44
N TYR A 29 10.24 -10.31 2.16
CA TYR A 29 9.66 -11.65 2.28
C TYR A 29 10.38 -12.68 1.41
N LEU A 30 10.65 -12.35 0.15
CA LEU A 30 11.39 -13.23 -0.77
C LEU A 30 12.84 -13.50 -0.32
N GLN A 31 13.41 -12.62 0.49
CA GLN A 31 14.74 -12.77 1.07
C GLN A 31 14.74 -13.61 2.37
N GLY A 32 13.57 -14.10 2.81
CA GLY A 32 13.43 -14.93 4.01
C GLY A 32 13.03 -14.17 5.27
N GLY A 33 12.57 -12.93 5.15
CA GLY A 33 12.11 -12.10 6.26
C GLY A 33 13.11 -11.01 6.67
N GLY A 34 12.67 -10.10 7.54
CA GLY A 34 13.44 -8.94 7.95
C GLY A 34 12.55 -7.73 8.23
N GLU A 35 13.12 -6.54 8.09
CA GLU A 35 12.48 -5.30 8.52
C GLU A 35 12.37 -4.29 7.37
N VAL A 36 11.22 -3.64 7.25
CA VAL A 36 10.93 -2.57 6.29
C VAL A 36 10.74 -1.26 7.04
N HIS A 37 11.66 -0.32 6.83
CA HIS A 37 11.63 1.01 7.42
C HIS A 37 10.97 1.99 6.46
N ILE A 38 9.83 2.54 6.86
CA ILE A 38 9.14 3.59 6.10
C ILE A 38 9.66 4.94 6.57
N LEU A 39 10.36 5.63 5.67
CA LEU A 39 10.91 6.96 5.93
C LEU A 39 9.79 8.00 6.15
N PRO A 40 10.12 9.19 6.69
CA PRO A 40 9.18 10.30 6.81
C PRO A 40 8.51 10.63 5.47
N GLY A 41 7.20 10.80 5.50
CA GLY A 41 6.43 11.16 4.31
C GLY A 41 4.95 10.80 4.40
N THR A 42 4.17 11.35 3.48
CA THR A 42 2.78 10.95 3.26
C THR A 42 2.69 10.05 2.03
N TYR A 43 2.17 8.85 2.23
CA TYR A 43 2.02 7.83 1.21
C TYR A 43 0.54 7.62 0.90
N ILE A 44 0.17 7.67 -0.38
CA ILE A 44 -1.21 7.46 -0.82
C ILE A 44 -1.51 5.95 -0.92
N MET A 45 -2.48 5.52 -0.12
CA MET A 45 -2.97 4.15 -0.04
C MET A 45 -4.19 4.02 -0.96
N TYR A 46 -3.92 3.64 -2.22
CA TYR A 46 -4.93 3.21 -3.20
C TYR A 46 -5.44 1.80 -2.89
N ASP A 47 -4.60 0.99 -2.24
CA ASP A 47 -4.95 -0.31 -1.67
C ASP A 47 -4.34 -0.39 -0.26
N SER A 48 -4.78 -1.40 0.50
CA SER A 48 -4.23 -1.75 1.80
C SER A 48 -2.79 -2.27 1.67
N LEU A 49 -2.03 -2.19 2.77
CA LEU A 49 -0.73 -2.84 2.86
C LEU A 49 -0.94 -4.30 3.28
N HIS A 50 -0.49 -5.24 2.46
CA HIS A 50 -0.63 -6.67 2.73
C HIS A 50 0.61 -7.17 3.45
N LEU A 51 0.45 -7.53 4.72
CA LEU A 51 1.53 -8.03 5.56
C LEU A 51 2.00 -9.42 5.11
N ARG A 52 3.28 -9.70 5.37
CA ARG A 52 3.91 -11.00 5.10
C ARG A 52 4.50 -11.55 6.39
N THR A 53 4.40 -12.86 6.58
CA THR A 53 4.99 -13.54 7.74
C THR A 53 6.51 -13.31 7.77
N GLY A 54 7.04 -12.96 8.94
CA GLY A 54 8.46 -12.70 9.14
C GLY A 54 8.94 -11.36 8.56
N VAL A 55 8.02 -10.45 8.20
CA VAL A 55 8.35 -9.08 7.79
C VAL A 55 7.79 -8.10 8.81
N ASP A 56 8.69 -7.40 9.49
CA ASP A 56 8.36 -6.32 10.40
C ASP A 56 8.34 -4.99 9.66
N ILE A 57 7.37 -4.14 9.97
CA ILE A 57 7.20 -2.83 9.33
C ILE A 57 7.30 -1.74 10.38
N VAL A 58 8.27 -0.84 10.20
CA VAL A 58 8.57 0.23 11.16
C VAL A 58 8.46 1.58 10.47
N GLY A 59 7.55 2.42 10.96
CA GLY A 59 7.42 3.81 10.53
C GLY A 59 8.31 4.75 11.34
N SER A 60 8.51 5.96 10.82
CA SER A 60 9.26 7.04 11.49
C SER A 60 8.39 7.81 12.51
N GLY A 61 7.54 7.10 13.27
CA GLY A 61 6.53 7.69 14.16
C GLY A 61 5.50 8.55 13.41
N ASP A 62 5.12 9.68 13.99
CA ASP A 62 4.13 10.62 13.43
C ASP A 62 4.54 11.23 12.08
N LYS A 63 5.82 11.09 11.70
CA LYS A 63 6.35 11.59 10.43
C LYS A 63 5.99 10.69 9.25
N THR A 64 5.55 9.46 9.49
CA THR A 64 5.10 8.53 8.46
C THR A 64 3.58 8.45 8.45
N VAL A 65 2.96 8.91 7.37
CA VAL A 65 1.50 8.94 7.23
C VAL A 65 1.07 8.05 6.07
N LEU A 66 0.38 6.95 6.39
CA LEU A 66 -0.30 6.09 5.40
C LEU A 66 -1.72 6.62 5.18
N LYS A 67 -1.89 7.44 4.14
CA LYS A 67 -3.14 8.16 3.89
C LYS A 67 -4.02 7.40 2.91
N LYS A 68 -5.22 7.00 3.33
CA LYS A 68 -6.23 6.45 2.42
C LYS A 68 -6.52 7.44 1.29
N THR A 69 -6.54 6.94 0.06
CA THR A 69 -6.87 7.76 -1.11
C THR A 69 -8.29 8.32 -0.99
N ARG A 70 -8.58 9.38 -1.75
CA ARG A 70 -9.95 9.90 -1.83
C ARG A 70 -10.84 8.81 -2.42
N GLY A 71 -11.98 8.56 -1.76
CA GLY A 71 -13.05 7.78 -2.37
C GLY A 71 -13.53 8.47 -3.63
N PHE A 72 -14.06 7.68 -4.57
CA PHE A 72 -14.71 8.17 -5.77
C PHE A 72 -16.17 7.70 -5.77
N SER A 73 -17.05 8.52 -6.35
CA SER A 73 -18.48 8.25 -6.48
C SER A 73 -18.89 8.47 -7.92
N THR A 74 -19.61 7.51 -8.48
CA THR A 74 -20.18 7.57 -9.84
C THR A 74 -21.70 7.55 -9.79
N LEU A 75 -22.32 8.02 -10.86
CA LEU A 75 -23.75 7.83 -11.04
C LEU A 75 -24.03 6.35 -11.29
N PHE A 76 -25.08 5.86 -10.64
CA PHE A 76 -25.59 4.51 -10.83
C PHE A 76 -26.34 4.43 -12.16
N ALA A 77 -25.94 3.54 -13.07
CA ALA A 77 -26.56 3.42 -14.39
C ALA A 77 -27.68 2.37 -14.39
N ALA A 78 -27.38 1.14 -13.98
CA ALA A 78 -28.35 0.04 -13.96
C ALA A 78 -27.91 -1.09 -13.00
N ASP A 79 -28.92 -1.69 -12.34
CA ASP A 79 -28.84 -3.02 -11.72
C ASP A 79 -29.56 -4.02 -12.63
N SER A 80 -28.89 -5.08 -13.07
CA SER A 80 -29.47 -6.04 -14.02
C SER A 80 -30.53 -6.97 -13.40
N GLY A 81 -30.73 -6.93 -12.07
CA GLY A 81 -31.80 -7.66 -11.37
C GLY A 81 -31.47 -9.12 -11.02
N TYR A 82 -32.51 -9.91 -10.70
CA TYR A 82 -32.37 -11.23 -10.08
C TYR A 82 -31.69 -12.27 -10.98
N GLY A 83 -30.61 -12.89 -10.48
CA GLY A 83 -29.80 -13.87 -11.22
C GLY A 83 -28.57 -13.27 -11.91
N HIS A 84 -28.41 -11.94 -11.88
CA HIS A 84 -27.24 -11.22 -12.37
C HIS A 84 -26.41 -10.68 -11.21
N PHE A 85 -25.09 -10.64 -11.39
CA PHE A 85 -24.11 -10.17 -10.39
C PHE A 85 -23.29 -8.99 -10.93
N ASP A 86 -23.83 -8.31 -11.93
CA ASP A 86 -23.23 -7.18 -12.60
C ASP A 86 -23.99 -5.89 -12.28
N VAL A 87 -23.22 -4.83 -12.01
CA VAL A 87 -23.69 -3.46 -11.80
C VAL A 87 -22.99 -2.58 -12.82
N SER A 88 -23.75 -1.72 -13.49
CA SER A 88 -23.22 -0.74 -14.44
C SER A 88 -23.15 0.66 -13.82
N VAL A 89 -22.04 1.35 -14.05
CA VAL A 89 -21.78 2.73 -13.60
C VAL A 89 -21.43 3.61 -14.81
N MET A 90 -21.74 4.91 -14.74
CA MET A 90 -21.44 5.90 -15.79
C MET A 90 -20.00 6.43 -15.72
#